data_AF-A0A7J3WN20-F1
#
_entry.id   AF-A0A7J3WN20-F1
#
_cell.length_a   1.000
_cell.length_b   1.000
_cell.length_c   1.000
_cell.angle_alpha   90.00
_cell.angle_beta   90.00
_cell.angle_gamma   90.00
#
_symmetry.space_group_name_H-M   'P 1'
#
loop_
_entity.id
_entity.type
_entity.pdbx_description
1 polymer ?
#
loop_
_entity_poly.entity_id
_entity_poly.type
_entity_poly.pdbx_seq_one_letter_code
_entity_poly.pdbx_strand_id
1 'polypeptide(L)'
;MEWKSHLAGGLIAAAIGMAVIRGTGPLEMVDAFAWTSLFSVIPCVPDIFSRHFRTPLTHSLFVPLAVFLFIALLAILPTPDLYGLISLEGAFFAALGLASHTLLDSFTSAGAPLLYPLVGRRHLHFPWFGPRMRYEDGISHNTLQAVAVIVCAVALLIELIGRLTGSL
;
A
#
# COMPACT_ATOMS: atom_id res chain seq x y z
N MET A 1 12.23 0.65 -7.61
CA MET A 1 11.24 1.39 -8.41
C MET A 1 11.31 2.88 -8.11
N GLU A 2 10.75 3.76 -8.94
CA GLU A 2 10.58 5.18 -8.58
C GLU A 2 9.44 5.37 -7.57
N TRP A 3 9.54 6.39 -6.69
CA TRP A 3 8.53 6.71 -5.68
C TRP A 3 7.14 6.95 -6.29
N LYS A 4 7.07 7.50 -7.51
CA LYS A 4 5.81 7.72 -8.25
C LYS A 4 5.08 6.42 -8.54
N SER A 5 5.82 5.35 -8.80
CA SER A 5 5.24 4.04 -9.08
C SER A 5 4.80 3.34 -7.82
N HIS A 6 5.47 3.58 -6.68
CA HIS A 6 4.97 3.16 -5.37
C HIS A 6 3.71 3.91 -4.99
N LEU A 7 3.65 5.22 -5.22
CA LEU A 7 2.44 6.03 -5.05
C LEU A 7 1.27 5.47 -5.88
N ALA A 8 1.52 5.16 -7.15
CA ALA A 8 0.52 4.56 -8.04
C ALA A 8 0.04 3.20 -7.50
N GLY A 9 0.95 2.37 -6.99
CA GLY A 9 0.62 1.13 -6.28
C GLY A 9 -0.26 1.35 -5.06
N GLY A 10 0.06 2.35 -4.24
CA GLY A 10 -0.72 2.73 -3.08
C GLY A 10 -2.15 3.15 -3.44
N LEU A 11 -2.33 3.96 -4.48
CA LEU A 11 -3.66 4.35 -4.97
C LEU A 11 -4.48 3.15 -5.46
N ILE A 12 -3.87 2.26 -6.24
CA ILE A 12 -4.55 1.04 -6.72
C ILE A 12 -4.92 0.15 -5.52
N ALA A 13 -4.01 0.00 -4.56
CA ALA A 13 -4.25 -0.80 -3.37
C ALA A 13 -5.39 -0.21 -2.51
N ALA A 14 -5.45 1.11 -2.35
CA ALA A 14 -6.56 1.78 -1.64
C ALA A 14 -7.90 1.46 -2.29
N ALA A 15 -8.02 1.60 -3.61
CA ALA A 15 -9.25 1.31 -4.34
C ALA A 15 -9.68 -0.15 -4.20
N ILE A 16 -8.73 -1.10 -4.27
CA ILE A 16 -9.00 -2.53 -4.02
C ILE A 16 -9.44 -2.75 -2.58
N GLY A 17 -8.76 -2.14 -1.61
CA GLY A 17 -9.09 -2.23 -0.20
C GLY A 17 -10.51 -1.77 0.09
N MET A 18 -10.88 -0.60 -0.45
CA MET A 18 -12.24 -0.04 -0.35
C MET A 18 -13.29 -0.97 -0.97
N ALA A 19 -13.01 -1.56 -2.12
CA ALA A 19 -13.90 -2.52 -2.75
C ALA A 19 -14.08 -3.80 -1.92
N VAL A 20 -12.99 -4.30 -1.29
CA VAL A 20 -13.01 -5.49 -0.44
C VAL A 20 -13.84 -5.26 0.83
N ILE A 21 -13.67 -4.11 1.48
CA ILE A 21 -14.45 -3.76 2.68
C ILE A 21 -15.83 -3.17 2.33
N ARG A 22 -16.23 -3.19 1.05
CA ARG A 22 -17.50 -2.66 0.52
C ARG A 22 -17.82 -1.20 0.91
N GLY A 23 -16.81 -0.41 1.26
CA GLY A 23 -17.01 0.95 1.80
C GLY A 23 -17.90 1.01 3.05
N THR A 24 -18.06 -0.09 3.80
CA THR A 24 -18.93 -0.12 5.00
C THR A 24 -18.25 0.41 6.25
N GLY A 25 -17.15 1.12 6.06
CA GLY A 25 -16.30 1.61 7.12
C GLY A 25 -16.47 3.11 7.38
N PRO A 26 -16.25 3.61 8.61
CA PRO A 26 -16.22 5.04 8.88
C PRO A 26 -15.11 5.79 8.14
N LEU A 27 -14.10 5.12 7.58
CA LEU A 27 -13.03 5.79 6.87
C LEU A 27 -13.52 6.32 5.51
N GLU A 28 -13.45 7.63 5.33
CA GLU A 28 -13.74 8.24 4.04
C GLU A 28 -12.74 7.76 2.98
N MET A 29 -13.18 7.64 1.74
CA MET A 29 -12.32 7.11 0.68
C MET A 29 -11.11 8.02 0.40
N VAL A 30 -11.27 9.34 0.59
CA VAL A 30 -10.17 10.30 0.52
C VAL A 30 -9.09 9.99 1.55
N ASP A 31 -9.48 9.66 2.79
CA ASP A 31 -8.54 9.28 3.85
C ASP A 31 -7.88 7.93 3.56
N ALA A 32 -8.63 6.97 3.01
CA ALA A 32 -8.07 5.70 2.55
C ALA A 32 -6.98 5.92 1.47
N PHE A 33 -7.26 6.75 0.46
CA PHE A 33 -6.28 7.12 -0.55
C PHE A 33 -5.07 7.84 0.06
N ALA A 34 -5.29 8.77 0.98
CA ALA A 34 -4.23 9.53 1.62
C ALA A 34 -3.29 8.62 2.43
N TRP A 35 -3.84 7.77 3.31
CA TRP A 35 -3.06 6.89 4.17
C TRP A 35 -2.31 5.83 3.37
N THR A 36 -2.98 5.13 2.46
CA THR A 36 -2.31 4.10 1.65
C THR A 36 -1.23 4.69 0.76
N SER A 37 -1.47 5.88 0.18
CA SER A 37 -0.46 6.61 -0.60
C SER A 37 0.75 6.99 0.23
N LEU A 38 0.52 7.60 1.40
CA LEU A 38 1.58 7.99 2.32
C LEU A 38 2.45 6.79 2.70
N PHE A 39 1.82 5.71 3.18
CA PHE A 39 2.51 4.51 3.63
C PHE A 39 3.18 3.72 2.48
N SER A 40 2.72 3.88 1.23
CA SER A 40 3.40 3.30 0.06
C SER A 40 4.70 4.03 -0.32
N VAL A 41 4.82 5.31 0.03
CA VAL A 41 5.97 6.17 -0.35
C VAL A 41 6.94 6.39 0.80
N ILE A 42 6.49 6.32 2.06
CA ILE A 42 7.33 6.45 3.26
C ILE A 42 8.67 5.67 3.15
N PRO A 43 8.70 4.40 2.69
CA PRO A 43 9.96 3.66 2.57
C PRO A 43 10.92 4.18 1.49
N CYS A 44 10.43 5.01 0.55
CA CYS A 44 11.24 5.65 -0.47
C CYS A 44 12.02 6.87 0.05
N VAL A 45 11.68 7.42 1.22
CA VAL A 45 12.32 8.63 1.77
C VAL A 45 13.71 8.27 2.31
N PRO A 46 14.80 8.73 1.66
CA PRO A 46 16.16 8.23 1.92
C PRO A 46 16.72 8.58 3.31
N ASP A 47 16.18 9.60 3.97
CA ASP A 47 16.65 10.05 5.30
C ASP A 47 15.95 9.36 6.47
N ILE A 48 14.70 8.89 6.28
CA ILE A 48 13.94 8.20 7.34
C ILE A 48 14.41 6.74 7.46
N PHE A 49 14.66 6.09 6.33
CA PHE A 49 15.20 4.73 6.25
C PHE A 49 16.55 4.80 5.57
N SER A 50 17.57 5.24 6.32
CA SER A 50 18.96 5.30 5.84
C SER A 50 19.33 4.05 5.04
N ARG A 51 20.31 4.15 4.12
CA ARG A 51 20.76 2.98 3.33
C ARG A 51 21.08 1.73 4.17
N HIS A 52 21.36 1.89 5.46
CA HIS A 52 21.61 0.81 6.42
C HIS A 52 20.35 0.07 6.90
N PHE A 53 19.16 0.68 6.79
CA PHE A 53 17.89 0.05 7.15
C PHE A 53 17.27 -0.79 6.05
N ARG A 54 17.78 -0.75 4.81
CA ARG A 54 17.33 -1.62 3.70
C ARG A 54 17.78 -3.06 3.94
N THR A 55 17.07 -3.74 4.84
CA THR A 55 17.29 -5.14 5.19
C THR A 55 16.14 -6.00 4.63
N PRO A 56 16.36 -7.31 4.43
CA PRO A 56 15.29 -8.22 4.07
C PRO A 56 14.07 -8.18 5.01
N LEU A 57 14.28 -7.83 6.29
CA LEU A 57 13.20 -7.65 7.26
C LEU A 57 12.32 -6.45 6.90
N THR A 58 12.94 -5.30 6.60
CA THR A 58 12.21 -4.06 6.25
C THR A 58 11.48 -4.11 4.91
N HIS A 59 11.91 -4.98 3.99
CA HIS A 59 11.29 -5.20 2.68
C HIS A 59 10.50 -6.52 2.65
N SER A 60 9.89 -6.91 3.77
CA SER A 60 9.04 -8.10 3.89
C SER A 60 7.64 -7.73 4.40
N LEU A 61 6.71 -8.68 4.29
CA LEU A 61 5.34 -8.51 4.80
C LEU A 61 5.26 -8.39 6.34
N PHE A 62 6.37 -8.56 7.05
CA PHE A 62 6.46 -8.31 8.48
C PHE A 62 6.24 -6.84 8.84
N VAL A 63 6.76 -5.89 8.05
CA VAL A 63 6.58 -4.45 8.35
C VAL A 63 5.12 -4.01 8.20
N PRO A 64 4.41 -4.33 7.11
CA PRO A 64 2.96 -4.13 7.03
C PRO A 64 2.20 -4.71 8.23
N LEU A 65 2.52 -5.94 8.64
CA LEU A 65 1.87 -6.58 9.79
C LEU A 65 2.17 -5.85 11.10
N ALA A 66 3.42 -5.46 11.34
CA ALA A 66 3.82 -4.73 12.54
C ALA A 66 3.11 -3.37 12.63
N VAL A 67 2.99 -2.66 11.50
CA VAL A 67 2.26 -1.37 11.45
C VAL A 67 0.76 -1.57 11.68
N PHE A 68 0.15 -2.60 11.08
CA PHE A 68 -1.24 -2.96 11.38
C PHE A 68 -1.46 -3.16 12.87
N LEU A 69 -0.65 -4.02 13.50
CA LEU A 69 -0.77 -4.34 14.93
C LEU A 69 -0.53 -3.12 15.82
N PHE A 70 0.44 -2.27 15.47
CA PHE A 70 0.74 -1.05 16.20
C PHE A 70 -0.43 -0.08 16.20
N ILE A 71 -0.99 0.23 15.03
CA ILE A 71 -2.13 1.15 14.92
C ILE A 71 -3.40 0.53 15.52
N ALA A 72 -3.63 -0.77 15.32
CA ALA A 72 -4.75 -1.48 15.93
C ALA A 72 -4.69 -1.44 17.47
N LEU A 73 -3.49 -1.50 18.06
CA LEU A 73 -3.31 -1.33 19.49
C LEU A 73 -3.65 0.10 19.94
N LEU A 74 -3.19 1.11 19.19
CA LEU A 74 -3.52 2.51 19.47
C LEU A 74 -5.05 2.76 19.39
N ALA A 75 -5.74 2.13 18.45
CA ALA A 75 -7.19 2.23 18.28
C ALA A 75 -7.99 1.67 19.48
N ILE A 76 -7.39 0.83 20.31
CA ILE A 76 -8.02 0.33 21.55
C ILE A 76 -7.79 1.30 22.72
N LEU A 77 -6.75 2.14 22.65
CA LEU A 77 -6.44 3.15 23.66
C LEU A 77 -7.30 4.40 23.43
N PRO A 78 -7.57 5.20 24.49
CA PRO A 78 -8.29 6.47 24.38
C PRO A 78 -7.39 7.55 23.74
N THR A 79 -7.00 7.30 22.49
CA THR A 79 -6.17 8.18 21.69
C THR A 79 -7.06 8.96 20.73
N PRO A 80 -6.75 10.25 20.47
CA PRO A 80 -7.52 11.03 19.52
C PRO A 80 -7.35 10.45 18.12
N ASP A 81 -8.46 10.25 17.41
CA ASP A 81 -8.40 9.79 16.04
C ASP A 81 -7.73 10.85 15.14
N LEU A 82 -6.79 10.39 14.30
CA LEU A 82 -6.02 11.21 13.38
C LEU A 82 -6.57 11.01 11.96
N TYR A 83 -7.68 11.67 11.64
CA TYR A 83 -8.34 11.55 10.32
C TYR A 83 -8.58 10.08 9.91
N GLY A 84 -9.19 9.30 10.80
CA GLY A 84 -9.49 7.89 10.60
C GLY A 84 -8.28 6.94 10.67
N LEU A 85 -7.05 7.45 10.83
CA LEU A 85 -5.86 6.60 10.94
C LEU A 85 -5.88 5.74 12.19
N ILE A 86 -6.31 6.28 13.34
CA ILE A 86 -6.30 5.54 14.60
C ILE A 86 -7.63 4.78 14.74
N SER A 87 -7.83 3.89 13.79
CA SER A 87 -8.94 2.96 13.70
C SER A 87 -8.46 1.63 13.12
N LEU A 88 -9.27 0.57 13.22
CA LEU A 88 -8.95 -0.70 12.56
C LEU A 88 -8.87 -0.56 11.04
N GLU A 89 -9.62 0.36 10.45
CA GLU A 89 -9.61 0.63 9.02
C GLU A 89 -8.39 1.42 8.60
N GLY A 90 -8.05 2.47 9.35
CA GLY A 90 -6.80 3.20 9.17
C GLY A 90 -5.58 2.29 9.29
N ALA A 91 -5.58 1.38 10.27
CA ALA A 91 -4.55 0.33 10.40
C ALA A 91 -4.47 -0.56 9.16
N PHE A 92 -5.62 -1.00 8.64
CA PHE A 92 -5.70 -1.80 7.43
C PHE A 92 -5.13 -1.05 6.22
N PHE A 93 -5.53 0.20 5.97
CA PHE A 93 -5.08 0.98 4.81
C PHE A 93 -3.60 1.40 4.90
N ALA A 94 -3.10 1.66 6.10
CA ALA A 94 -1.68 1.91 6.34
C ALA A 94 -0.84 0.65 6.03
N ALA A 95 -1.27 -0.51 6.54
CA ALA A 95 -0.63 -1.78 6.27
C ALA A 95 -0.70 -2.15 4.79
N LEU A 96 -1.83 -1.89 4.13
CA LEU A 96 -2.03 -2.12 2.71
C LEU A 96 -1.09 -1.26 1.86
N GLY A 97 -0.83 -0.01 2.27
CA GLY A 97 0.14 0.87 1.61
C GLY A 97 1.56 0.28 1.64
N LEU A 98 2.02 -0.15 2.82
CA LEU A 98 3.32 -0.82 2.97
C LEU A 98 3.39 -2.17 2.25
N ALA A 99 2.29 -2.93 2.25
CA ALA A 99 2.20 -4.19 1.53
C ALA A 99 2.31 -3.97 0.02
N SER A 100 1.64 -2.96 -0.52
CA SER A 100 1.75 -2.59 -1.94
C SER A 100 3.18 -2.22 -2.33
N HIS A 101 3.88 -1.47 -1.47
CA HIS A 101 5.28 -1.11 -1.66
C HIS A 101 6.17 -2.36 -1.74
N THR A 102 6.08 -3.23 -0.74
CA THR A 102 6.89 -4.46 -0.66
C THR A 102 6.59 -5.41 -1.83
N LEU A 103 5.32 -5.55 -2.22
CA LEU A 103 4.92 -6.36 -3.37
C LEU A 103 5.51 -5.83 -4.68
N LEU A 104 5.42 -4.51 -4.93
CA LEU A 104 5.96 -3.90 -6.13
C LEU A 104 7.48 -4.05 -6.23
N ASP A 105 8.21 -3.89 -5.13
CA ASP A 105 9.66 -4.14 -5.11
C ASP A 105 10.00 -5.63 -5.32
N SER A 106 9.20 -6.54 -4.76
CA SER A 106 9.35 -7.99 -4.97
C SER A 106 9.04 -8.42 -6.40
N PHE A 107 8.05 -7.81 -7.07
CA PHE A 107 7.71 -8.11 -8.46
C PHE A 107 8.73 -7.56 -9.47
N THR A 108 9.37 -6.42 -9.18
CA THR A 108 10.12 -5.66 -10.20
C THR A 108 11.64 -5.79 -10.14
N SER A 109 12.27 -5.89 -8.96
CA SER A 109 13.71 -5.60 -8.92
C SER A 109 14.59 -6.25 -7.86
N ALA A 110 14.09 -6.97 -6.86
CA ALA A 110 14.99 -7.46 -5.82
C ALA A 110 14.79 -8.91 -5.39
N GLY A 111 13.79 -9.61 -5.94
CA GLY A 111 13.34 -10.88 -5.39
C GLY A 111 13.24 -10.79 -3.86
N ALA A 112 12.86 -9.62 -3.31
CA ALA A 112 12.90 -9.42 -1.88
C ALA A 112 11.94 -10.42 -1.24
N PRO A 113 12.34 -11.02 -0.12
CA PRO A 113 11.74 -12.25 0.27
C PRO A 113 10.53 -11.84 1.09
N LEU A 114 9.36 -11.83 0.43
CA LEU A 114 8.06 -11.51 1.05
C LEU A 114 7.87 -12.26 2.38
N LEU A 115 8.48 -13.43 2.49
CA LEU A 115 8.49 -14.32 3.66
C LEU A 115 9.88 -14.54 4.29
N TYR A 116 10.89 -13.69 4.05
CA TYR A 116 12.25 -13.87 4.61
C TYR A 116 12.28 -14.21 6.09
N PRO A 117 11.50 -13.51 6.95
CA PRO A 117 11.55 -13.74 8.39
C PRO A 117 11.03 -15.13 8.78
N LEU A 118 10.21 -15.75 7.91
CA LEU A 118 9.56 -17.04 8.15
C LEU A 118 10.29 -18.21 7.49
N VAL A 119 10.89 -17.99 6.31
CA VAL A 119 11.39 -19.06 5.44
C VAL A 119 12.93 -19.01 5.30
N GLY A 120 13.59 -17.93 5.73
CA GLY A 120 15.04 -17.75 5.63
C GLY A 120 15.59 -17.68 4.19
N ARG A 121 14.72 -17.78 3.19
CA ARG A 121 15.07 -17.74 1.76
C ARG A 121 15.01 -16.32 1.24
N ARG A 122 16.07 -15.91 0.53
CA ARG A 122 16.22 -14.54 0.01
C ARG A 122 15.41 -14.24 -1.24
N HIS A 123 14.85 -15.25 -1.92
CA HIS A 123 14.07 -15.04 -3.14
C HIS A 123 12.91 -16.04 -3.21
N LEU A 124 11.68 -15.52 -3.35
CA LEU A 124 10.53 -16.29 -3.79
C LEU A 124 10.32 -15.99 -5.28
N HIS A 125 10.64 -16.95 -6.13
CA HIS A 125 10.24 -16.89 -7.53
C HIS A 125 8.75 -17.23 -7.60
N PHE A 126 7.93 -16.31 -8.09
CA PHE A 126 6.55 -16.62 -8.42
C PHE A 126 6.54 -17.51 -9.67
N PRO A 127 6.03 -18.74 -9.62
CA PRO A 127 6.14 -19.69 -10.74
C PRO A 127 5.38 -19.26 -12.00
N TRP A 128 4.40 -18.35 -11.90
CA TRP A 128 3.61 -17.85 -13.03
C TRP A 128 4.10 -16.53 -13.63
N PHE A 129 5.00 -15.82 -12.95
CA PHE A 129 5.58 -14.57 -13.44
C PHE A 129 7.07 -14.80 -13.62
N GLY A 130 7.53 -14.87 -14.88
CA GLY A 130 8.88 -15.29 -15.25
C GLY A 130 10.03 -14.59 -14.49
N PRO A 131 11.26 -15.08 -14.62
CA PRO A 131 12.36 -14.90 -13.66
C PRO A 131 12.88 -13.46 -13.41
N ARG A 132 12.29 -12.42 -14.00
CA ARG A 132 12.48 -10.99 -13.69
C ARG A 132 11.54 -10.19 -14.60
N MET A 133 10.43 -9.67 -14.09
CA MET A 133 9.79 -8.53 -14.75
C MET A 133 10.61 -7.28 -14.42
N ARG A 134 11.71 -7.05 -15.15
CA ARG A 134 12.40 -5.77 -15.08
C ARG A 134 11.47 -4.71 -15.68
N TYR A 135 10.68 -4.08 -14.82
CA TYR A 135 10.09 -2.76 -15.10
C TYR A 135 11.29 -1.78 -15.14
N GLU A 136 12.09 -1.81 -16.20
CA GLU A 136 13.16 -0.84 -16.47
C GLU A 136 12.79 0.06 -17.67
N ASP A 137 11.62 -0.16 -18.28
CA ASP A 137 11.08 0.67 -19.36
C ASP A 137 10.13 1.74 -18.81
N GLY A 138 10.31 3.00 -19.26
CA GLY A 138 9.45 4.11 -18.84
C GLY A 138 7.97 3.91 -19.16
N ILE A 139 7.65 3.06 -20.16
CA ILE A 139 6.28 2.72 -20.56
C ILE A 139 5.52 2.05 -19.42
N SER A 140 6.15 1.12 -18.71
CA SER A 140 5.49 0.33 -17.67
C SER A 140 5.22 1.15 -16.40
N HIS A 141 6.14 2.07 -16.07
CA HIS A 141 5.95 3.09 -15.03
C HIS A 141 4.81 4.05 -15.37
N ASN A 142 4.80 4.57 -16.60
CA ASN A 142 3.76 5.48 -17.07
C ASN A 142 2.39 4.79 -17.11
N THR A 143 2.35 3.51 -17.49
CA THR A 143 1.11 2.71 -17.52
C THR A 143 0.58 2.52 -16.12
N LEU A 144 1.42 2.14 -15.16
CA LEU A 144 1.00 1.98 -13.76
C LEU A 144 0.45 3.30 -13.19
N GLN A 145 1.14 4.42 -13.45
CA GLN A 145 0.70 5.75 -13.02
C GLN A 145 -0.64 6.15 -13.68
N ALA A 146 -0.81 5.90 -14.98
CA ALA A 146 -2.05 6.17 -15.69
C ALA A 146 -3.22 5.34 -15.13
N VAL A 147 -3.00 4.04 -14.92
CA VAL A 147 -4.00 3.14 -14.32
C VAL A 147 -4.39 3.63 -12.92
N ALA A 148 -3.42 4.02 -12.09
CA ALA A 148 -3.69 4.53 -10.76
C ALA A 148 -4.54 5.80 -10.76
N VAL A 149 -4.27 6.74 -11.67
CA VAL A 149 -5.07 7.96 -11.82
C VAL A 149 -6.50 7.62 -12.25
N ILE A 150 -6.66 6.72 -13.23
CA ILE A 150 -7.99 6.31 -13.71
C ILE A 150 -8.77 5.63 -12.58
N VAL A 151 -8.15 4.69 -11.88
CA VAL A 151 -8.79 3.96 -10.76
C VAL A 151 -9.19 4.92 -9.65
N CYS A 152 -8.32 5.86 -9.27
CA CYS A 152 -8.62 6.87 -8.27
C CYS A 152 -9.79 7.77 -8.71
N ALA A 153 -9.78 8.25 -9.95
CA ALA A 153 -10.85 9.08 -10.50
C ALA A 153 -12.20 8.35 -10.55
N VAL A 154 -12.20 7.08 -10.97
CA VAL A 154 -13.41 6.25 -11.02
C VAL A 154 -13.94 5.99 -9.62
N ALA A 155 -13.07 5.65 -8.67
CA ALA A 155 -13.49 5.44 -7.28
C ALA A 155 -14.13 6.73 -6.71
N LEU A 156 -13.47 7.88 -6.86
CA LEU A 156 -13.96 9.19 -6.38
C LEU A 156 -15.29 9.57 -7.03
N LEU A 157 -15.46 9.26 -8.31
CA LEU A 157 -16.72 9.48 -9.00
C LEU A 157 -17.83 8.58 -8.45
N ILE A 158 -17.55 7.31 -8.16
CA ILE A 158 -18.52 6.38 -7.57
C ILE A 158 -18.98 6.88 -6.20
N GLU A 159 -18.05 7.29 -5.34
CA GLU A 159 -18.39 7.85 -4.02
C GLU A 159 -19.20 9.14 -4.15
N LEU A 160 -18.82 10.05 -5.05
CA LEU A 160 -19.56 11.28 -5.30
C LEU A 160 -21.00 10.99 -5.74
N ILE A 161 -21.18 10.07 -6.69
CA ILE A 161 -22.51 9.65 -7.16
C ILE A 161 -23.29 9.07 -5.98
N GLY A 162 -22.69 8.18 -5.19
CA GLY A 162 -23.37 7.55 -4.06
C GLY A 162 -23.83 8.55 -3.00
N ARG A 163 -23.00 9.55 -2.68
CA ARG A 163 -23.37 10.67 -1.78
C ARG A 163 -24.51 11.51 -2.37
N LEU A 164 -24.49 11.79 -3.68
CA LEU A 164 -25.56 12.55 -4.34
C LEU A 164 -26.88 11.80 -4.43
N THR A 165 -26.86 10.47 -4.51
CA THR A 165 -28.06 9.62 -4.58
C THR A 165 -28.56 9.17 -3.21
N GLY A 166 -27.85 9.50 -2.12
CA GLY A 166 -28.19 9.07 -0.76
C GLY A 166 -28.03 7.55 -0.53
N SER A 167 -27.20 6.89 -1.35
CA SER A 167 -26.89 5.47 -1.20
C SER A 167 -25.61 5.22 -0.38
N LEU A 168 -24.93 6.31 0.00
CA LEU A 168 -23.77 6.39 0.89
C LEU A 168 -23.99 7.53 1.88
#